data_AF-A0A7K3XPQ0-F1
#
_entry.id   AF-A0A7K3XPQ0-F1
#
_cell.length_a   1.000
_cell.length_b   1.000
_cell.length_c   1.000
_cell.angle_alpha   90.00
_cell.angle_beta   90.00
_cell.angle_gamma   90.00
#
_symmetry.space_group_name_H-M   'P 1'
#
loop_
_entity.id
_entity.type
_entity.pdbx_description
1 polymer ?
#
loop_
_entity_poly.entity_id
_entity_poly.type
_entity_poly.pdbx_seq_one_letter_code
_entity_poly.pdbx_strand_id
1 'polypeptide(L)'
;MNNLNDSIENQLAFNAGNNLFHEEAISSLAFTPETLAVIERFGEIDITTENLLIDYLTSRVLQEFCRVNQYYSFDKQNRKDLRDIYINLFSAIRNPETTRKLTAKNHYSNLKKWLLKANSFAGKIYIPKDELVE
;
A
#
# COMPACT_ATOMS: atom_id res chain seq x y z
N MET A 1 9.20 -18.29 0.25
CA MET A 1 7.89 -17.61 0.10
C MET A 1 7.19 -17.34 1.43
N ASN A 2 7.10 -18.30 2.36
CA ASN A 2 6.36 -18.10 3.64
C ASN A 2 6.79 -16.83 4.41
N ASN A 3 8.09 -16.64 4.68
CA ASN A 3 8.57 -15.45 5.38
C ASN A 3 8.26 -14.09 4.70
N LEU A 4 8.10 -14.07 3.37
CA LEU A 4 7.82 -12.84 2.61
C LEU A 4 6.32 -12.50 2.66
N ASN A 5 5.47 -13.52 2.52
CA ASN A 5 4.03 -13.35 2.68
C ASN A 5 3.68 -12.97 4.13
N ASP A 6 4.33 -13.60 5.11
CA ASP A 6 4.14 -13.26 6.53
C ASP A 6 4.54 -11.81 6.81
N SER A 7 5.63 -11.32 6.18
CA SER A 7 6.02 -9.91 6.26
C SER A 7 4.95 -8.99 5.67
N ILE A 8 4.34 -9.36 4.54
CA ILE A 8 3.25 -8.61 3.93
C ILE A 8 2.04 -8.56 4.86
N GLU A 9 1.62 -9.69 5.41
CA GLU A 9 0.47 -9.75 6.32
C GLU A 9 0.73 -8.94 7.60
N ASN A 10 1.93 -9.04 8.17
CA ASN A 10 2.33 -8.25 9.33
C ASN A 10 2.32 -6.74 9.02
N GLN A 11 2.78 -6.35 7.83
CA GLN A 11 2.76 -4.96 7.40
C GLN A 11 1.34 -4.42 7.21
N LEU A 12 0.43 -5.25 6.67
CA LEU A 12 -0.98 -4.90 6.52
C LEU A 12 -1.67 -4.80 7.89
N ALA A 13 -1.40 -5.75 8.79
CA ALA A 13 -1.92 -5.75 10.15
C ALA A 13 -1.44 -4.54 10.96
N PHE A 14 -0.16 -4.18 10.84
CA PHE A 14 0.40 -2.98 11.48
C PHE A 14 -0.31 -1.69 11.04
N ASN A 15 -0.70 -1.61 9.76
CA ASN A 15 -1.42 -0.46 9.22
C ASN A 15 -2.94 -0.59 9.31
N ALA A 16 -3.47 -1.67 9.88
CA ALA A 16 -4.90 -1.91 9.94
C ALA A 16 -5.59 -0.85 10.81
N GLY A 17 -6.71 -0.33 10.33
CA GLY A 17 -7.47 0.72 11.03
C GLY A 17 -6.90 2.14 10.85
N ASN A 18 -5.70 2.30 10.29
CA ASN A 18 -5.20 3.62 9.91
C ASN A 18 -5.96 4.15 8.69
N ASN A 19 -6.46 5.37 8.80
CA ASN A 19 -7.12 6.04 7.70
C ASN A 19 -6.09 6.76 6.82
N LEU A 20 -5.85 6.24 5.60
CA LEU A 20 -4.96 6.86 4.60
C LEU A 20 -5.27 8.34 4.30
N PHE A 21 -6.51 8.77 4.54
CA PHE A 21 -6.96 10.13 4.28
C PHE A 21 -6.68 11.12 5.40
N HIS A 22 -6.46 10.64 6.62
CA HIS A 22 -6.14 11.51 7.76
C HIS A 22 -4.78 12.18 7.55
N GLU A 23 -4.67 13.49 7.78
CA GLU A 23 -3.48 14.28 7.40
C GLU A 23 -2.19 13.76 8.05
N GLU A 24 -2.27 13.35 9.32
CA GLU A 24 -1.13 12.80 10.05
C GLU A 24 -0.88 11.30 9.78
N ALA A 25 -1.76 10.63 9.03
CA ALA A 25 -1.58 9.21 8.75
C ALA A 25 -0.33 8.94 7.90
N ILE A 26 0.04 9.82 6.97
CA ILE A 26 1.25 9.61 6.15
C ILE A 26 2.52 9.64 7.02
N SER A 27 2.51 10.36 8.14
CA SER A 27 3.61 10.36 9.10
C SER A 27 3.63 9.14 10.03
N SER A 28 2.48 8.52 10.30
CA SER A 28 2.39 7.31 11.14
C SER A 28 2.54 6.01 10.33
N LEU A 29 2.29 6.05 9.03
CA LEU A 29 2.47 4.93 8.11
C LEU A 29 3.96 4.74 7.80
N ALA A 30 4.49 3.59 8.22
CA ALA A 30 5.89 3.23 8.03
C ALA A 30 6.02 1.74 7.73
N PHE A 31 7.16 1.37 7.16
CA PHE A 31 7.52 -0.04 7.09
C PHE A 31 7.90 -0.55 8.48
N THR A 32 7.40 -1.73 8.84
CA THR A 32 7.77 -2.37 10.10
C THR A 32 9.25 -2.79 10.07
N PRO A 33 9.93 -2.89 11.22
CA PRO A 33 11.31 -3.38 11.28
C PRO A 33 11.50 -4.73 10.58
N GLU A 34 10.51 -5.64 10.68
CA GLU A 34 10.52 -6.95 10.02
C GLU A 34 10.49 -6.79 8.50
N THR A 35 9.65 -5.90 8.00
CA THR A 35 9.55 -5.59 6.56
C THR A 35 10.86 -4.97 6.05
N LEU A 36 11.49 -4.12 6.86
CA LEU A 36 12.80 -3.55 6.54
C LEU A 36 13.90 -4.61 6.49
N ALA A 37 13.92 -5.57 7.42
CA ALA A 37 14.88 -6.67 7.45
C ALA A 37 14.67 -7.68 6.30
N VAL A 38 13.45 -7.76 5.78
CA VAL A 38 13.12 -8.51 4.56
C VAL A 38 13.58 -7.77 3.31
N ILE A 39 13.33 -6.46 3.25
CA ILE A 39 13.80 -5.56 2.20
C ILE A 39 15.33 -5.59 2.03
N GLU A 40 16.08 -5.70 3.13
CA GLU A 40 17.54 -5.81 3.06
C GLU A 40 18.02 -7.08 2.33
N ARG A 41 17.20 -8.13 2.35
CA ARG A 41 17.48 -9.42 1.69
C ARG A 41 16.82 -9.54 0.32
N PHE A 42 16.11 -8.50 -0.11
CA PHE A 42 15.30 -8.52 -1.33
C PHE A 42 16.13 -8.57 -2.62
N GLY A 43 17.40 -8.18 -2.57
CA GLY A 43 18.32 -8.23 -3.71
C GLY A 43 18.57 -9.65 -4.25
N GLU A 44 18.22 -10.68 -3.48
CA GLU A 44 18.40 -12.09 -3.82
C GLU A 44 17.18 -12.71 -4.53
N ILE A 45 16.09 -11.95 -4.69
CA ILE A 45 14.83 -12.45 -5.24
C ILE A 45 14.83 -12.34 -6.76
N ASP A 46 14.55 -13.46 -7.44
CA ASP A 46 14.40 -13.52 -8.89
C ASP A 46 13.12 -12.81 -9.38
N ILE A 47 13.11 -12.47 -10.66
CA ILE A 47 12.01 -11.68 -11.26
C ILE A 47 10.66 -12.42 -11.23
N THR A 48 10.64 -13.76 -11.27
CA THR A 48 9.41 -14.54 -11.22
C THR A 48 8.82 -14.50 -9.81
N THR A 49 9.65 -14.73 -8.79
CA THR A 49 9.23 -14.63 -7.38
C THR A 49 8.76 -13.21 -7.04
N GLU A 50 9.44 -12.18 -7.52
CA GLU A 50 9.02 -10.78 -7.36
C GLU A 50 7.63 -10.53 -7.94
N ASN A 51 7.37 -10.96 -9.17
CA ASN A 51 6.05 -10.78 -9.80
C ASN A 51 4.95 -11.50 -9.02
N LEU A 52 5.21 -12.70 -8.49
CA LEU A 52 4.25 -13.43 -7.67
C LEU A 52 3.94 -12.68 -6.35
N LEU A 53 4.94 -12.08 -5.72
CA LEU A 53 4.75 -11.25 -4.52
C LEU A 53 3.95 -9.98 -4.84
N ILE A 54 4.23 -9.33 -5.97
CA ILE A 54 3.48 -8.16 -6.44
C ILE A 54 2.02 -8.52 -6.68
N ASP A 55 1.74 -9.65 -7.34
CA ASP A 55 0.37 -10.10 -7.63
C ASP A 55 -0.38 -10.49 -6.34
N TYR A 56 0.32 -11.13 -5.40
CA TYR A 56 -0.19 -11.44 -4.08
C TYR A 56 -0.55 -10.17 -3.30
N LEU A 57 0.41 -9.24 -3.17
CA LEU A 57 0.26 -7.98 -2.45
C LEU A 57 -0.87 -7.13 -3.05
N THR A 58 -0.94 -7.03 -4.38
CA THR A 58 -2.02 -6.35 -5.09
C THR A 58 -3.37 -6.93 -4.71
N SER A 59 -3.49 -8.26 -4.70
CA SER A 59 -4.74 -8.94 -4.38
C SER A 59 -5.13 -8.77 -2.92
N ARG A 60 -4.19 -8.87 -1.98
CA ARG A 60 -4.43 -8.67 -0.55
C ARG A 60 -4.86 -7.24 -0.23
N VAL A 61 -4.21 -6.25 -0.82
CA VAL A 61 -4.55 -4.84 -0.56
C VAL A 61 -5.92 -4.48 -1.11
N LEU A 62 -6.32 -5.02 -2.28
CA LEU A 62 -7.70 -4.86 -2.77
C LEU A 62 -8.71 -5.45 -1.79
N GLN A 63 -8.42 -6.63 -1.20
CA GLN A 63 -9.29 -7.24 -0.19
C GLN A 63 -9.39 -6.36 1.06
N GLU A 64 -8.28 -5.79 1.54
CA GLU A 64 -8.30 -4.89 2.69
C GLU A 64 -9.13 -3.62 2.44
N PHE A 65 -9.03 -3.03 1.24
CA PHE A 65 -9.86 -1.86 0.89
C PHE A 65 -11.35 -2.19 0.73
N CYS A 66 -11.67 -3.39 0.26
CA CYS A 66 -13.05 -3.87 0.15
C CYS A 66 -13.61 -4.42 1.47
N ARG A 67 -12.77 -4.64 2.50
CA ARG A 67 -13.15 -5.34 3.74
C ARG A 67 -14.35 -4.71 4.47
N VAL A 68 -14.44 -3.37 4.44
CA VAL A 68 -15.52 -2.62 5.10
C VAL A 68 -16.71 -2.35 4.18
N ASN A 69 -16.57 -2.51 2.87
CA ASN A 69 -17.64 -2.27 1.90
C ASN A 69 -17.70 -3.40 0.87
N GLN A 70 -18.48 -4.44 1.20
CA GLN A 70 -18.67 -5.63 0.37
C GLN A 70 -19.24 -5.37 -1.03
N TYR A 71 -19.88 -4.20 -1.24
CA TYR A 71 -20.46 -3.83 -2.53
C TYR A 71 -19.50 -3.00 -3.39
N TYR A 72 -18.39 -2.56 -2.81
CA TYR A 72 -17.37 -1.86 -3.53
C TYR A 72 -16.40 -2.85 -4.17
N SER A 73 -16.17 -2.70 -5.46
CA SER A 73 -15.19 -3.51 -6.20
C SER A 73 -14.36 -2.62 -7.10
N PHE A 74 -13.15 -3.07 -7.38
CA PHE A 74 -12.22 -2.39 -8.28
C PHE A 74 -12.24 -3.08 -9.63
N ASP A 75 -12.40 -2.29 -10.70
CA ASP A 75 -12.32 -2.79 -12.06
C ASP A 75 -10.90 -3.26 -12.45
N LYS A 76 -10.77 -3.80 -13.66
CA LYS A 76 -9.50 -4.29 -14.19
C LYS A 76 -8.44 -3.20 -14.29
N GLN A 77 -8.83 -1.96 -14.59
CA GLN A 77 -7.90 -0.84 -14.71
C GLN A 77 -7.38 -0.42 -13.33
N ASN A 78 -8.25 -0.32 -12.34
CA ASN A 78 -7.87 -0.03 -10.96
C ASN A 78 -6.92 -1.09 -10.39
N ARG A 79 -7.17 -2.38 -10.65
CA ARG A 79 -6.25 -3.46 -10.28
C ARG A 79 -4.89 -3.32 -10.96
N LYS A 80 -4.86 -2.99 -12.25
CA LYS A 80 -3.61 -2.77 -13.00
C LYS A 80 -2.83 -1.57 -12.44
N ASP A 81 -3.50 -0.44 -12.22
CA ASP A 81 -2.89 0.77 -11.64
C ASP A 81 -2.30 0.47 -10.26
N LEU A 82 -2.99 -0.32 -9.43
CA LEU A 82 -2.47 -0.74 -8.13
C LEU A 82 -1.26 -1.66 -8.25
N ARG A 83 -1.29 -2.61 -9.19
CA ARG A 83 -0.14 -3.47 -9.48
C ARG A 83 1.09 -2.64 -9.87
N ASP A 84 0.90 -1.61 -10.70
CA ASP A 84 1.98 -0.72 -11.12
C ASP A 84 2.56 0.08 -9.93
N ILE A 85 1.74 0.46 -8.94
CA ILE A 85 2.23 1.05 -7.68
C ILE A 85 3.18 0.08 -6.95
N TYR A 86 2.86 -1.22 -6.94
CA TYR A 86 3.71 -2.22 -6.30
C TYR A 86 4.98 -2.55 -7.08
N ILE A 87 4.92 -2.59 -8.42
CA ILE A 87 6.13 -2.67 -9.26
C ILE A 87 7.09 -1.51 -8.95
N ASN A 88 6.55 -0.29 -8.86
CA ASN A 88 7.34 0.90 -8.56
C ASN A 88 7.88 0.87 -7.13
N LEU A 89 7.11 0.37 -6.15
CA LEU A 89 7.58 0.19 -4.78
C LEU A 89 8.77 -0.77 -4.73
N PHE A 90 8.68 -1.93 -5.36
CA PHE A 90 9.75 -2.92 -5.40
C PHE A 90 11.00 -2.37 -6.10
N SER A 91 10.82 -1.66 -7.20
CA SER A 91 11.92 -0.95 -7.89
C SER A 91 12.61 0.08 -6.99
N ALA A 92 11.84 0.86 -6.23
CA ALA A 92 12.38 1.84 -5.29
C ALA A 92 13.08 1.18 -4.09
N ILE A 93 12.56 0.05 -3.61
CA ILE A 93 13.20 -0.75 -2.55
C ILE A 93 14.59 -1.24 -2.99
N ARG A 94 14.74 -1.63 -4.25
CA ARG A 94 16.02 -2.06 -4.83
C ARG A 94 16.99 -0.90 -5.07
N ASN A 95 16.51 0.35 -5.08
CA ASN A 95 17.35 1.51 -5.37
C ASN A 95 18.07 2.01 -4.08
N PRO A 96 19.41 1.89 -4.01
CA PRO A 96 20.18 2.34 -2.84
C PRO A 96 20.17 3.86 -2.64
N GLU A 97 19.83 4.65 -3.66
CA GLU A 97 19.79 6.11 -3.58
C GLU A 97 18.56 6.65 -2.84
N THR A 98 17.51 5.84 -2.69
CA THR A 98 16.28 6.25 -2.00
C THR A 98 16.28 5.80 -0.54
N THR A 99 16.08 6.76 0.38
CA THR A 99 15.92 6.41 1.80
C THR A 99 14.61 5.65 2.03
N ARG A 100 14.64 4.67 2.93
CA ARG A 100 13.45 3.85 3.23
C ARG A 100 12.25 4.67 3.72
N LYS A 101 12.52 5.75 4.46
CA LYS A 101 11.50 6.71 4.92
C LYS A 101 10.84 7.43 3.73
N LEU A 102 11.63 7.85 2.74
CA LEU A 102 11.09 8.46 1.52
C LEU A 102 10.30 7.45 0.68
N THR A 103 10.80 6.21 0.56
CA THR A 103 10.09 5.11 -0.13
C THR A 103 8.73 4.84 0.50
N ALA A 104 8.65 4.72 1.82
CA ALA A 104 7.39 4.55 2.54
C ALA A 104 6.44 5.73 2.30
N LYS A 105 6.91 6.97 2.49
CA LYS A 105 6.09 8.19 2.29
C LYS A 105 5.52 8.25 0.86
N ASN A 106 6.35 7.99 -0.14
CA ASN A 106 5.92 8.00 -1.54
C ASN A 106 4.90 6.88 -1.82
N HIS A 107 5.12 5.69 -1.26
CA HIS A 107 4.19 4.58 -1.41
C HIS A 107 2.79 4.90 -0.90
N TYR A 108 2.67 5.38 0.35
CA TYR A 108 1.36 5.70 0.92
C TYR A 108 0.70 6.90 0.24
N SER A 109 1.48 7.88 -0.22
CA SER A 109 0.98 8.98 -1.05
C SER A 109 0.39 8.47 -2.37
N ASN A 110 1.06 7.53 -3.04
CA ASN A 110 0.57 6.92 -4.27
C ASN A 110 -0.70 6.10 -4.04
N LEU A 111 -0.77 5.31 -2.96
CA LEU A 111 -1.97 4.58 -2.57
C LEU A 111 -3.15 5.52 -2.30
N LYS A 112 -2.94 6.61 -1.55
CA LYS A 112 -3.96 7.63 -1.28
C LYS A 112 -4.51 8.22 -2.58
N LYS A 113 -3.63 8.65 -3.49
CA LYS A 113 -4.03 9.21 -4.80
C LYS A 113 -4.80 8.20 -5.65
N TRP A 114 -4.32 6.97 -5.72
CA TRP A 114 -4.98 5.90 -6.45
C TRP A 114 -6.38 5.61 -5.88
N LEU A 115 -6.52 5.55 -4.56
CA LEU A 115 -7.79 5.26 -3.92
C LEU A 115 -8.81 6.38 -4.15
N LEU A 116 -8.40 7.66 -4.17
CA LEU A 116 -9.28 8.77 -4.56
C LEU A 116 -9.76 8.67 -6.00
N LYS A 117 -8.88 8.28 -6.92
CA LYS A 117 -9.21 8.11 -8.33
C LYS A 117 -10.15 6.92 -8.54
N ALA A 118 -9.88 5.82 -7.86
CA ALA A 118 -10.64 4.58 -7.99
C ALA A 118 -12.00 4.64 -7.27
N ASN A 119 -12.10 5.45 -6.22
CA ASN A 119 -13.32 5.62 -5.41
C ASN A 119 -13.74 7.08 -5.34
N SER A 120 -14.68 7.48 -6.21
CA SER A 120 -15.24 8.83 -6.24
C SER A 120 -15.95 9.24 -4.93
N PHE A 121 -16.31 8.29 -4.08
CA PHE A 121 -16.90 8.55 -2.76
C PHE A 121 -15.85 8.70 -1.65
N ALA A 122 -14.65 8.12 -1.79
CA ALA A 122 -13.63 8.16 -0.75
C ALA A 122 -13.23 9.61 -0.40
N GLY A 123 -13.13 10.50 -1.39
CA GLY A 123 -12.85 11.91 -1.14
C GLY A 123 -13.93 12.66 -0.37
N LYS A 124 -15.19 12.17 -0.38
CA LYS A 124 -16.33 12.80 0.30
C LYS A 124 -16.57 12.25 1.70
N ILE A 125 -16.23 10.98 1.94
CA ILE A 125 -16.45 10.31 3.22
C ILE A 125 -15.35 10.68 4.25
N TYR A 126 -14.15 11.01 3.77
CA TYR A 126 -13.00 11.26 4.63
C TYR A 126 -12.54 12.72 4.66
N ILE A 127 -13.49 13.65 4.50
CA ILE A 127 -13.28 15.08 4.73
C ILE A 127 -12.89 15.27 6.21
N PRO A 128 -11.88 16.08 6.54
CA PRO A 128 -11.58 16.45 7.93
C PRO A 128 -12.83 16.98 8.62
N LYS A 129 -13.09 16.55 9.87
CA LYS A 129 -14.29 16.97 10.62
C LYS A 129 -14.48 18.49 10.70
N ASP A 130 -13.40 19.24 10.58
CA ASP A 130 -13.39 20.71 10.67
C ASP A 130 -14.00 21.41 9.44
N GLU A 131 -14.29 20.68 8.35
CA GLU A 131 -14.98 21.19 7.16
C GLU A 131 -16.45 20.75 7.05
N LEU A 132 -16.97 19.98 8.02
CA LEU A 132 -18.39 19.66 8.11
C LEU A 132 -19.14 20.84 8.72
N VAL A 133 -19.53 21.80 7.88
CA VAL A 133 -20.51 22.83 8.24
C VAL A 133 -21.89 22.17 8.25
N GLU A 134 -22.44 21.94 9.44
CA GLU A 134 -23.90 21.75 9.64
C GLU A 134 -24.64 23.09 9.61
#